data_AF-A0A4Q3T5Z9-F1
#
_entry.id   AF-A0A4Q3T5Z9-F1
#
_cell.length_a   1.000
_cell.length_b   1.000
_cell.length_c   1.000
_cell.angle_alpha   90.00
_cell.angle_beta   90.00
_cell.angle_gamma   90.00
#
_symmetry.space_group_name_H-M   'P 1'
#
loop_
_entity.id
_entity.type
_entity.pdbx_description
1 polymer ?
#
loop_
_entity_poly.entity_id
_entity_poly.type
_entity_poly.pdbx_seq_one_letter_code
_entity_poly.pdbx_strand_id
1 'polypeptide(L)'
;GTQWLQSLLDIQHETRDAAEFWDHVKIDLFPDAVYVFTPKSQIMAMPRGATIVDFAYAIHSDVGHRAVAAKVNGEQVPLRSELRNGDVIEIITASVSSPNPAWLGFVRTGKARSKIRHHLKTMALTESQDLGEKMLAQALRAEGIERLPDDDELNHATWEKILRFSGNRSRGDLLTDIGLGKRIASMVAKRIVTLLAETGEKPDPLLMSRERYTAHESISQGALVLDGSEGASVKFATCCRPIPGDNIVGYLGRGEGLVVHTEDCSVARKLQHRDSERFIAVDWSEEPVRAFETGLLVTVTNGKGVLARVASALASAEADITHVDMAQEAAQDASDLRFGVQVRDRVHLASVMRSVKRTPSVLRVQRAKPGL
;
A
#
# COMPACT_ATOMS: atom_id res chain seq x y z
N GLY A 1 -16.75 24.13 13.62
CA GLY A 1 -15.90 23.91 12.43
C GLY A 1 -16.63 23.99 11.10
N THR A 2 -17.88 24.46 11.04
CA THR A 2 -18.70 24.48 9.81
C THR A 2 -18.89 25.88 9.21
N GLN A 3 -18.47 26.93 9.91
CA GLN A 3 -18.69 28.32 9.50
C GLN A 3 -17.76 28.75 8.35
N TRP A 4 -16.56 28.17 8.27
CA TRP A 4 -15.61 28.45 7.17
C TRP A 4 -16.05 27.80 5.84
N LEU A 5 -16.76 26.67 5.91
CA LEU A 5 -17.28 25.98 4.73
C LEU A 5 -18.45 26.72 4.08
N GLN A 6 -19.26 27.42 4.89
CA GLN A 6 -20.32 28.30 4.37
C GLN A 6 -19.75 29.55 3.69
N SER A 7 -18.70 30.15 4.25
CA SER A 7 -18.04 31.31 3.63
C SER A 7 -17.35 30.97 2.29
N LEU A 8 -16.99 29.70 2.05
CA LEU A 8 -16.44 29.25 0.76
C LEU A 8 -17.52 28.96 -0.30
N LEU A 9 -18.73 28.58 0.12
CA LEU A 9 -19.87 28.36 -0.78
C LEU A 9 -20.44 29.69 -1.30
N ASP A 10 -20.38 30.75 -0.50
CA ASP A 10 -20.82 32.09 -0.92
C ASP A 10 -19.91 32.69 -2.01
N ILE A 11 -18.60 32.39 -1.98
CA ILE A 11 -17.62 32.87 -2.99
C ILE A 11 -17.78 32.11 -4.32
N GLN A 12 -18.27 30.87 -4.30
CA GLN A 12 -18.56 30.07 -5.50
C GLN A 12 -19.65 30.71 -6.38
N HIS A 13 -20.53 31.53 -5.79
CA HIS A 13 -21.58 32.21 -6.54
C HIS A 13 -21.07 33.43 -7.34
N GLU A 14 -19.89 33.96 -7.04
CA GLU A 14 -19.39 35.21 -7.63
C GLU A 14 -18.26 35.02 -8.66
N THR A 15 -17.55 33.89 -8.65
CA THR A 15 -16.36 33.71 -9.51
C THR A 15 -16.54 32.52 -10.46
N ARG A 16 -16.60 32.79 -11.78
CA ARG A 16 -16.82 31.77 -12.83
C ARG A 16 -15.53 31.08 -13.29
N ASP A 17 -14.38 31.40 -12.71
CA ASP A 17 -13.08 30.85 -13.11
C ASP A 17 -12.41 30.08 -11.96
N ALA A 18 -12.23 28.78 -12.17
CA ALA A 18 -11.66 27.87 -11.17
C ALA A 18 -10.17 28.13 -10.89
N ALA A 19 -9.47 28.81 -11.81
CA ALA A 19 -8.06 29.16 -11.65
C ALA A 19 -7.86 30.38 -10.73
N GLU A 20 -8.70 31.41 -10.82
CA GLU A 20 -8.61 32.62 -9.98
C GLU A 20 -8.93 32.36 -8.50
N PHE A 21 -9.77 31.36 -8.21
CA PHE A 21 -10.12 30.99 -6.83
C PHE A 21 -8.91 30.55 -6.00
N TRP A 22 -7.93 29.89 -6.61
CA TRP A 22 -6.77 29.35 -5.89
C TRP A 22 -5.74 30.40 -5.47
N ASP A 23 -5.60 31.48 -6.24
CA ASP A 23 -4.66 32.55 -5.90
C ASP A 23 -5.03 33.24 -4.58
N HIS A 24 -6.29 33.15 -4.15
CA HIS A 24 -6.77 33.72 -2.89
C HIS A 24 -6.83 32.76 -1.69
N VAL A 25 -6.83 31.43 -1.89
CA VAL A 25 -7.03 30.41 -0.83
C VAL A 25 -5.73 29.69 -0.45
N LYS A 26 -4.61 30.42 -0.46
CA LYS A 26 -3.28 29.86 -0.15
C LYS A 26 -3.01 29.61 1.34
N ILE A 27 -4.01 29.84 2.20
CA ILE A 27 -3.87 29.82 3.66
C ILE A 27 -4.95 28.88 4.22
N ASP A 28 -4.50 27.78 4.84
CA ASP A 28 -5.30 26.77 5.56
C ASP A 28 -5.91 25.58 4.79
N LEU A 29 -5.17 25.02 3.83
CA LEU A 29 -5.48 23.70 3.27
C LEU A 29 -4.71 22.59 4.02
N PHE A 30 -5.37 21.45 4.25
CA PHE A 30 -4.73 20.28 4.84
C PHE A 30 -3.55 19.84 3.94
N PRO A 31 -2.33 19.69 4.50
CA PRO A 31 -1.11 19.46 3.69
C PRO A 31 -1.09 18.11 2.93
N ASP A 32 -2.02 17.21 3.27
CA ASP A 32 -2.05 15.82 2.81
C ASP A 32 -3.22 15.50 1.85
N ALA A 33 -3.95 16.52 1.38
CA ALA A 33 -5.07 16.34 0.43
C ALA A 33 -4.85 17.12 -0.87
N VAL A 34 -5.33 16.55 -1.97
CA VAL A 34 -5.45 17.21 -3.28
C VAL A 34 -6.91 17.50 -3.60
N TYR A 35 -7.21 18.69 -4.08
CA TYR A 35 -8.55 19.17 -4.37
C TYR A 35 -8.76 19.24 -5.87
N VAL A 36 -9.73 18.46 -6.36
CA VAL A 36 -10.02 18.29 -7.78
C VAL A 36 -11.48 18.61 -8.07
N PHE A 37 -11.76 18.94 -9.32
CA PHE A 37 -13.08 19.35 -9.79
C PHE A 37 -13.68 18.32 -10.72
N THR A 38 -14.99 18.08 -10.57
CA THR A 38 -15.77 17.39 -11.60
C THR A 38 -16.10 18.36 -12.75
N PRO A 39 -16.54 17.87 -13.93
CA PRO A 39 -16.95 18.75 -15.03
C PRO A 39 -18.16 19.62 -14.68
N LYS A 40 -18.89 19.26 -13.61
CA LYS A 40 -20.02 20.02 -13.04
C LYS A 40 -19.58 21.02 -11.97
N SER A 41 -18.30 21.35 -11.89
CA SER A 41 -17.72 22.30 -10.93
C SER A 41 -17.91 21.92 -9.46
N GLN A 42 -18.10 20.64 -9.16
CA GLN A 42 -18.10 20.14 -7.78
C GLN A 42 -16.68 19.85 -7.33
N ILE A 43 -16.31 20.37 -6.16
CA ILE A 43 -15.00 20.14 -5.53
C ILE A 43 -15.03 18.82 -4.77
N MET A 44 -13.97 18.03 -4.95
CA MET A 44 -13.73 16.80 -4.22
C MET A 44 -12.33 16.82 -3.61
N ALA A 45 -12.25 16.55 -2.31
CA ALA A 45 -10.98 16.33 -1.64
C ALA A 45 -10.57 14.86 -1.80
N MET A 46 -9.39 14.64 -2.35
CA MET A 46 -8.80 13.33 -2.57
C MET A 46 -7.48 13.22 -1.78
N PRO A 47 -7.10 12.01 -1.34
CA PRO A 47 -5.79 11.75 -0.75
C PRO A 47 -4.63 12.11 -1.72
N ARG A 48 -3.47 12.52 -1.20
CA ARG A 48 -2.39 13.14 -1.98
C ARG A 48 -1.79 12.29 -3.10
N GLY A 49 -1.72 10.98 -3.09
CA GLY A 49 -1.18 10.19 -4.20
C GLY A 49 -2.25 9.73 -5.18
N ALA A 50 -3.52 10.12 -4.96
CA ALA A 50 -4.66 9.55 -5.64
C ALA A 50 -4.52 9.62 -7.16
N THR A 51 -5.01 8.58 -7.82
CA THR A 51 -5.03 8.48 -9.29
C THR A 51 -6.41 8.80 -9.85
N ILE A 52 -6.50 8.94 -11.16
CA ILE A 52 -7.79 9.11 -11.87
C ILE A 52 -8.76 7.96 -11.57
N VAL A 53 -8.27 6.72 -11.46
CA VAL A 53 -9.11 5.57 -11.08
C VAL A 53 -9.65 5.74 -9.67
N ASP A 54 -8.83 6.22 -8.73
CA ASP A 54 -9.29 6.51 -7.36
C ASP A 54 -10.42 7.55 -7.36
N PHE A 55 -10.29 8.61 -8.16
CA PHE A 55 -11.34 9.61 -8.34
C PHE A 55 -12.64 9.01 -8.94
N ALA A 56 -12.53 8.15 -9.95
CA ALA A 56 -13.69 7.48 -10.53
C ALA A 56 -14.48 6.66 -9.49
N TYR A 57 -13.78 5.91 -8.63
CA TYR A 57 -14.39 5.15 -7.53
C TYR A 57 -14.84 6.03 -6.35
N ALA A 58 -14.23 7.21 -6.17
CA ALA A 58 -14.69 8.21 -5.21
C ALA A 58 -16.09 8.72 -5.60
N ILE A 59 -16.31 9.05 -6.89
CA ILE A 59 -17.61 9.42 -7.46
C ILE A 59 -18.63 8.30 -7.27
N HIS A 60 -18.39 7.13 -7.89
CA HIS A 60 -19.30 5.99 -7.80
C HIS A 60 -18.62 4.69 -8.24
N SER A 61 -19.03 3.55 -7.65
CA SER A 61 -18.47 2.25 -8.04
C SER A 61 -18.72 1.92 -9.52
N ASP A 62 -19.89 2.27 -10.05
CA ASP A 62 -20.21 2.04 -11.47
C ASP A 62 -19.40 2.92 -12.43
N VAL A 63 -19.05 4.15 -12.01
CA VAL A 63 -18.18 5.02 -12.80
C VAL A 63 -16.77 4.43 -12.84
N GLY A 64 -16.26 3.97 -11.70
CA GLY A 64 -15.00 3.24 -11.60
C GLY A 64 -14.99 1.95 -12.42
N HIS A 65 -16.03 1.11 -12.30
CA HIS A 65 -16.12 -0.15 -13.05
C HIS A 65 -16.14 0.04 -14.55
N ARG A 66 -16.72 1.17 -15.00
CA ARG A 66 -16.92 1.45 -16.42
C ARG A 66 -15.87 2.40 -17.01
N ALA A 67 -14.86 2.80 -16.26
CA ALA A 67 -13.86 3.75 -16.71
C ALA A 67 -13.01 3.16 -17.86
N VAL A 68 -12.93 3.86 -18.99
CA VAL A 68 -12.13 3.46 -20.15
C VAL A 68 -11.05 4.48 -20.49
N ALA A 69 -11.31 5.76 -20.25
CA ALA A 69 -10.37 6.84 -20.48
C ALA A 69 -10.68 8.00 -19.53
N ALA A 70 -9.78 8.98 -19.44
CA ALA A 70 -10.03 10.20 -18.71
C ALA A 70 -9.42 11.40 -19.41
N LYS A 71 -9.99 12.57 -19.13
CA LYS A 71 -9.40 13.85 -19.47
C LYS A 71 -9.16 14.66 -18.22
N VAL A 72 -8.04 15.37 -18.19
CA VAL A 72 -7.72 16.36 -17.17
C VAL A 72 -7.55 17.68 -17.89
N ASN A 73 -8.32 18.70 -17.48
CA ASN A 73 -8.32 20.03 -18.09
C ASN A 73 -8.57 20.00 -19.62
N GLY A 74 -9.39 19.05 -20.07
CA GLY A 74 -9.74 18.87 -21.49
C GLY A 74 -8.78 17.98 -22.30
N GLU A 75 -7.61 17.64 -21.77
CA GLU A 75 -6.61 16.79 -22.44
C GLU A 75 -6.70 15.34 -22.00
N GLN A 76 -6.54 14.39 -22.93
CA GLN A 76 -6.55 12.96 -22.60
C GLN A 76 -5.30 12.57 -21.81
N VAL A 77 -5.51 11.83 -20.72
CA VAL A 77 -4.44 11.38 -19.84
C VAL A 77 -4.61 9.90 -19.47
N PRO A 78 -3.51 9.17 -19.21
CA PRO A 78 -3.58 7.79 -18.72
C PRO A 78 -4.34 7.68 -17.40
N LEU A 79 -5.14 6.62 -17.21
CA LEU A 79 -5.91 6.37 -15.98
C LEU A 79 -5.05 6.24 -14.71
N ARG A 80 -3.75 5.97 -14.84
CA ARG A 80 -2.79 5.89 -13.73
C ARG A 80 -2.25 7.25 -13.26
N SER A 81 -2.60 8.34 -13.95
CA SER A 81 -2.04 9.66 -13.65
C SER A 81 -2.46 10.11 -12.25
N GLU A 82 -1.51 10.67 -11.50
CA GLU A 82 -1.74 11.23 -10.17
C GLU A 82 -2.45 12.59 -10.28
N LEU A 83 -3.36 12.84 -9.36
CA LEU A 83 -4.18 14.05 -9.30
C LEU A 83 -3.39 15.23 -8.76
N ARG A 84 -3.65 16.42 -9.28
CA ARG A 84 -3.06 17.69 -8.81
C ARG A 84 -4.16 18.65 -8.36
N ASN A 85 -3.79 19.58 -7.48
CA ASN A 85 -4.69 20.65 -7.05
C ASN A 85 -5.17 21.46 -8.26
N GLY A 86 -6.48 21.67 -8.36
CA GLY A 86 -7.08 22.45 -9.43
C GLY A 86 -7.47 21.63 -10.67
N ASP A 87 -7.13 20.34 -10.76
CA ASP A 87 -7.46 19.53 -11.93
C ASP A 87 -8.98 19.38 -12.11
N VAL A 88 -9.46 19.67 -13.33
CA VAL A 88 -10.82 19.35 -13.77
C VAL A 88 -10.81 17.99 -14.46
N ILE A 89 -11.42 16.99 -13.85
CA ILE A 89 -11.32 15.59 -14.28
C ILE A 89 -12.64 15.15 -14.91
N GLU A 90 -12.58 14.69 -16.16
CA GLU A 90 -13.68 14.03 -16.86
C GLU A 90 -13.37 12.54 -17.01
N ILE A 91 -14.22 11.67 -16.45
CA ILE A 91 -14.11 10.23 -16.64
C ILE A 91 -14.99 9.81 -17.82
N ILE A 92 -14.39 9.14 -18.79
CA ILE A 92 -15.08 8.57 -19.94
C ILE A 92 -15.40 7.11 -19.60
N THR A 93 -16.68 6.74 -19.66
CA THR A 93 -17.17 5.41 -19.29
C THR A 93 -17.79 4.66 -20.47
N ALA A 94 -17.68 3.32 -20.50
CA ALA A 94 -18.36 2.47 -21.49
C ALA A 94 -19.31 1.46 -20.82
N SER A 95 -20.37 1.03 -21.52
CA SER A 95 -21.40 0.14 -20.94
C SER A 95 -20.91 -1.29 -20.71
N VAL A 96 -19.97 -1.79 -21.53
CA VAL A 96 -19.46 -3.17 -21.52
C VAL A 96 -18.05 -3.26 -20.91
N SER A 97 -17.47 -2.15 -20.45
CA SER A 97 -16.15 -2.17 -19.83
C SER A 97 -16.20 -2.76 -18.42
N SER A 98 -15.13 -3.45 -18.06
CA SER A 98 -14.87 -3.99 -16.73
C SER A 98 -13.57 -3.42 -16.16
N PRO A 99 -13.39 -3.45 -14.82
CA PRO A 99 -12.14 -3.07 -14.19
C PRO A 99 -10.96 -3.85 -14.74
N ASN A 100 -9.89 -3.14 -15.09
CA ASN A 100 -8.63 -3.79 -15.41
C ASN A 100 -7.90 -4.12 -14.08
N PRO A 101 -7.54 -5.38 -13.80
CA PRO A 101 -6.81 -5.73 -12.58
C PRO A 101 -5.47 -5.03 -12.41
N ALA A 102 -4.84 -4.60 -13.52
CA ALA A 102 -3.61 -3.82 -13.50
C ALA A 102 -3.75 -2.55 -12.63
N TRP A 103 -4.97 -2.04 -12.48
CA TRP A 103 -5.27 -0.89 -11.62
C TRP A 103 -4.87 -1.14 -10.17
N LEU A 104 -4.98 -2.37 -9.65
CA LEU A 104 -4.57 -2.73 -8.29
C LEU A 104 -3.10 -2.40 -7.99
N GLY A 105 -2.26 -2.31 -9.02
CA GLY A 105 -0.85 -1.97 -8.87
C GLY A 105 -0.58 -0.47 -8.64
N PHE A 106 -1.52 0.42 -8.98
CA PHE A 106 -1.31 1.86 -8.90
C PHE A 106 -2.41 2.65 -8.16
N VAL A 107 -3.60 2.08 -7.93
CA VAL A 107 -4.62 2.75 -7.13
C VAL A 107 -4.16 2.92 -5.68
N ARG A 108 -4.36 4.13 -5.13
CA ARG A 108 -3.88 4.49 -3.79
C ARG A 108 -4.96 4.39 -2.71
N THR A 109 -6.24 4.44 -3.07
CA THR A 109 -7.34 4.42 -2.09
C THR A 109 -7.81 3.00 -1.77
N GLY A 110 -8.12 2.75 -0.50
CA GLY A 110 -8.63 1.47 -0.03
C GLY A 110 -10.02 1.21 -0.59
N LYS A 111 -10.83 2.28 -0.76
CA LYS A 111 -12.15 2.20 -1.41
C LYS A 111 -12.06 1.66 -2.83
N ALA A 112 -11.21 2.22 -3.69
CA ALA A 112 -11.05 1.77 -5.07
C ALA A 112 -10.55 0.32 -5.11
N ARG A 113 -9.49 0.00 -4.36
CA ARG A 113 -8.93 -1.37 -4.27
C ARG A 113 -9.98 -2.40 -3.87
N SER A 114 -10.75 -2.12 -2.83
CA SER A 114 -11.80 -3.02 -2.33
C SER A 114 -12.88 -3.28 -3.38
N LYS A 115 -13.36 -2.23 -4.07
CA LYS A 115 -14.38 -2.36 -5.11
C LYS A 115 -13.87 -3.12 -6.34
N ILE A 116 -12.64 -2.84 -6.78
CA ILE A 116 -11.99 -3.58 -7.88
C ILE A 116 -11.90 -5.07 -7.51
N ARG A 117 -11.34 -5.42 -6.35
CA ARG A 117 -11.23 -6.83 -5.94
C ARG A 117 -12.57 -7.52 -5.79
N HIS A 118 -13.58 -6.83 -5.25
CA HIS A 118 -14.92 -7.39 -5.14
C HIS A 118 -15.48 -7.75 -6.53
N HIS A 119 -15.33 -6.84 -7.50
CA HIS A 119 -15.77 -7.10 -8.88
C HIS A 119 -15.01 -8.27 -9.52
N LEU A 120 -13.68 -8.32 -9.36
CA LEU A 120 -12.87 -9.42 -9.88
C LEU A 120 -13.24 -10.76 -9.23
N LYS A 121 -13.57 -10.77 -7.93
CA LYS A 121 -14.03 -11.98 -7.21
C LYS A 121 -15.33 -12.55 -7.76
N THR A 122 -16.19 -11.72 -8.35
CA THR A 122 -17.45 -12.15 -8.95
C THR A 122 -17.31 -12.65 -10.39
N MET A 123 -16.10 -12.64 -10.98
CA MET A 123 -15.82 -13.17 -12.32
C MET A 123 -15.79 -14.71 -12.34
N ALA A 124 -16.00 -15.30 -13.51
CA ALA A 124 -15.93 -16.74 -13.67
C ALA A 124 -14.50 -17.27 -13.42
N LEU A 125 -14.40 -18.54 -12.98
CA LEU A 125 -13.11 -19.18 -12.68
C LEU A 125 -12.16 -19.17 -13.90
N THR A 126 -12.67 -19.56 -15.07
CA THR A 126 -11.90 -19.57 -16.33
C THR A 126 -11.42 -18.18 -16.72
N GLU A 127 -12.29 -17.18 -16.62
CA GLU A 127 -11.93 -15.78 -16.90
C GLU A 127 -10.86 -15.27 -15.93
N SER A 128 -10.95 -15.64 -14.65
CA SER A 128 -9.96 -15.29 -13.62
C SER A 128 -8.61 -15.93 -13.90
N GLN A 129 -8.59 -17.18 -14.36
CA GLN A 129 -7.38 -17.88 -14.75
C GLN A 129 -6.71 -17.22 -15.97
N ASP A 130 -7.47 -16.97 -17.04
CA ASP A 130 -6.97 -16.32 -18.26
C ASP A 130 -6.42 -14.91 -17.97
N LEU A 131 -7.10 -14.19 -17.09
CA LEU A 131 -6.69 -12.87 -16.65
C LEU A 131 -5.39 -12.93 -15.85
N GLY A 132 -5.27 -13.87 -14.92
CA GLY A 132 -4.04 -14.09 -14.16
C GLY A 132 -2.86 -14.46 -15.05
N GLU A 133 -3.08 -15.25 -16.09
CA GLU A 133 -2.05 -15.58 -17.08
C GLU A 133 -1.57 -14.34 -17.84
N LYS A 134 -2.49 -13.50 -18.32
CA LYS A 134 -2.14 -12.24 -18.99
C LYS A 134 -1.35 -11.31 -18.07
N MET A 135 -1.78 -11.16 -16.81
CA MET A 135 -1.11 -10.31 -15.82
C MET A 135 0.31 -10.83 -15.50
N LEU A 136 0.45 -12.14 -15.32
CA LEU A 136 1.74 -12.75 -15.01
C LEU A 136 2.70 -12.68 -16.20
N ALA A 137 2.20 -12.93 -17.42
CA ALA A 137 2.98 -12.79 -18.65
C ALA A 137 3.45 -11.35 -18.86
N GLN A 138 2.58 -10.35 -18.63
CA GLN A 138 2.96 -8.94 -18.69
C GLN A 138 4.04 -8.59 -17.67
N ALA A 139 3.88 -9.07 -16.43
CA ALA A 139 4.86 -8.85 -15.38
C ALA A 139 6.22 -9.51 -15.70
N LEU A 140 6.23 -10.68 -16.31
CA LEU A 140 7.46 -11.36 -16.76
C LEU A 140 8.18 -10.61 -17.87
N ARG A 141 7.44 -10.09 -18.87
CA ARG A 141 8.04 -9.29 -19.94
C ARG A 141 8.70 -8.03 -19.40
N ALA A 142 8.07 -7.38 -18.43
CA ALA A 142 8.65 -6.22 -17.76
C ALA A 142 9.97 -6.55 -17.03
N GLU A 143 10.13 -7.80 -16.59
CA GLU A 143 11.37 -8.31 -16.00
C GLU A 143 12.33 -8.92 -17.04
N GLY A 144 12.02 -8.87 -18.34
CA GLY A 144 12.91 -9.34 -19.41
C GLY A 144 12.74 -10.81 -19.82
N ILE A 145 11.64 -11.45 -19.40
CA ILE A 145 11.31 -12.83 -19.79
C ILE A 145 10.10 -12.82 -20.74
N GLU A 146 10.27 -13.33 -21.95
CA GLU A 146 9.26 -13.20 -23.02
C GLU A 146 8.00 -14.04 -22.76
N ARG A 147 8.17 -15.24 -22.18
CA ARG A 147 7.11 -16.23 -22.01
C ARG A 147 7.15 -16.86 -20.62
N LEU A 148 5.97 -17.28 -20.17
CA LEU A 148 5.87 -18.18 -19.03
C LEU A 148 6.59 -19.50 -19.34
N PRO A 149 7.33 -20.08 -18.39
CA PRO A 149 7.84 -21.43 -18.53
C PRO A 149 6.70 -22.39 -18.84
N ASP A 150 6.92 -23.28 -19.81
CA ASP A 150 5.92 -24.29 -20.16
C ASP A 150 5.70 -25.24 -18.97
N ASP A 151 4.55 -25.91 -18.93
CA ASP A 151 4.26 -26.94 -17.93
C ASP A 151 4.75 -28.29 -18.47
N ASP A 152 6.08 -28.41 -18.58
CA ASP A 152 6.78 -29.58 -19.10
C ASP A 152 7.71 -30.21 -18.05
N GLU A 153 8.25 -31.38 -18.37
CA GLU A 153 9.13 -32.13 -17.45
C GLU A 153 10.41 -31.37 -17.10
N LEU A 154 10.89 -30.51 -18.01
CA LEU A 154 12.07 -29.66 -17.81
C LEU A 154 11.81 -28.58 -16.76
N ASN A 155 10.62 -27.96 -16.77
CA ASN A 155 10.25 -26.90 -15.87
C ASN A 155 9.50 -27.37 -14.62
N HIS A 156 9.18 -28.66 -14.51
CA HIS A 156 8.44 -29.22 -13.37
C HIS A 156 9.07 -28.85 -12.01
N ALA A 157 10.40 -28.95 -11.89
CA ALA A 157 11.12 -28.58 -10.66
C ALA A 157 11.03 -27.07 -10.36
N THR A 158 11.00 -26.23 -11.40
CA THR A 158 10.82 -24.77 -11.27
C THR A 158 9.40 -24.43 -10.83
N TRP A 159 8.39 -25.04 -11.46
CA TRP A 159 6.98 -24.90 -11.10
C TRP A 159 6.70 -25.38 -9.68
N GLU A 160 7.30 -26.49 -9.23
CA GLU A 160 7.15 -26.95 -7.86
C GLU A 160 7.66 -25.91 -6.84
N LYS A 161 8.82 -25.28 -7.12
CA LYS A 161 9.34 -24.19 -6.28
C LYS A 161 8.44 -22.96 -6.30
N ILE A 162 7.86 -22.60 -7.46
CA ILE A 162 6.94 -21.47 -7.61
C ILE A 162 5.65 -21.71 -6.81
N LEU A 163 5.04 -22.89 -6.96
CA LEU A 163 3.79 -23.26 -6.31
C LEU A 163 3.95 -23.38 -4.79
N ARG A 164 5.08 -23.92 -4.32
CA ARG A 164 5.44 -23.91 -2.88
C ARG A 164 5.59 -22.49 -2.35
N PHE A 165 6.25 -21.60 -3.10
CA PHE A 165 6.40 -20.20 -2.72
C PHE A 165 5.05 -19.46 -2.67
N SER A 166 4.19 -19.70 -3.65
CA SER A 166 2.86 -19.06 -3.73
C SER A 166 1.80 -19.77 -2.89
N GLY A 167 2.12 -20.92 -2.27
CA GLY A 167 1.16 -21.72 -1.50
C GLY A 167 -0.02 -22.24 -2.32
N ASN A 168 0.13 -22.39 -3.65
CA ASN A 168 -0.91 -22.90 -4.54
C ASN A 168 -0.68 -24.38 -4.86
N ARG A 169 -1.76 -25.12 -5.17
CA ARG A 169 -1.69 -26.56 -5.44
C ARG A 169 -1.39 -26.87 -6.91
N SER A 170 -1.74 -25.96 -7.81
CA SER A 170 -1.54 -26.09 -9.25
C SER A 170 -1.26 -24.73 -9.90
N ARG A 171 -0.73 -24.75 -11.12
CA ARG A 171 -0.56 -23.55 -11.96
C ARG A 171 -1.89 -22.82 -12.15
N GLY A 172 -2.98 -23.56 -12.43
CA GLY A 172 -4.33 -22.98 -12.58
C GLY A 172 -4.80 -22.22 -11.33
N ASP A 173 -4.54 -22.77 -10.14
CA ASP A 173 -4.89 -22.11 -8.87
C ASP A 173 -4.08 -20.83 -8.67
N LEU A 174 -2.79 -20.85 -9.00
CA LEU A 174 -1.93 -19.67 -8.92
C LEU A 174 -2.41 -18.58 -9.87
N LEU A 175 -2.69 -18.92 -11.13
CA LEU A 175 -3.21 -17.99 -12.13
C LEU A 175 -4.55 -17.41 -11.68
N THR A 176 -5.46 -18.24 -11.18
CA THR A 176 -6.73 -17.79 -10.60
C THR A 176 -6.49 -16.80 -9.46
N ASP A 177 -5.62 -17.12 -8.52
CA ASP A 177 -5.34 -16.22 -7.38
C ASP A 177 -4.69 -14.90 -7.81
N ILE A 178 -3.91 -14.88 -8.89
CA ILE A 178 -3.38 -13.66 -9.50
C ILE A 178 -4.52 -12.85 -10.13
N GLY A 179 -5.37 -13.48 -10.95
CA GLY A 179 -6.50 -12.80 -11.60
C GLY A 179 -7.51 -12.23 -10.60
N LEU A 180 -7.70 -12.90 -9.47
CA LEU A 180 -8.52 -12.43 -8.35
C LEU A 180 -7.84 -11.39 -7.45
N GLY A 181 -6.56 -11.06 -7.70
CA GLY A 181 -5.78 -10.10 -6.91
C GLY A 181 -5.40 -10.57 -5.51
N LYS A 182 -5.48 -11.87 -5.22
CA LYS A 182 -4.99 -12.47 -3.95
C LYS A 182 -3.47 -12.63 -3.96
N ARG A 183 -2.89 -12.80 -5.14
CA ARG A 183 -1.45 -12.87 -5.39
C ARG A 183 -1.05 -11.74 -6.35
N ILE A 184 0.10 -11.13 -6.09
CA ILE A 184 0.59 -10.00 -6.89
C ILE A 184 1.49 -10.54 -8.02
N ALA A 185 1.07 -10.32 -9.27
CA ALA A 185 1.74 -10.85 -10.46
C ALA A 185 3.22 -10.49 -10.53
N SER A 186 3.60 -9.24 -10.21
CA SER A 186 4.99 -8.77 -10.25
C SER A 186 5.89 -9.49 -9.24
N MET A 187 5.37 -9.89 -8.08
CA MET A 187 6.13 -10.66 -7.10
C MET A 187 6.41 -12.09 -7.60
N VAL A 188 5.39 -12.71 -8.21
CA VAL A 188 5.51 -14.04 -8.81
C VAL A 188 6.47 -14.00 -10.00
N ALA A 189 6.37 -12.99 -10.86
CA ALA A 189 7.27 -12.79 -12.00
C ALA A 189 8.74 -12.65 -11.54
N LYS A 190 9.03 -11.78 -10.57
CA LYS A 190 10.38 -11.66 -9.99
C LYS A 190 10.89 -12.98 -9.41
N ARG A 191 10.01 -13.76 -8.77
CA ARG A 191 10.38 -15.08 -8.25
C ARG A 191 10.75 -16.05 -9.37
N ILE A 192 9.96 -16.08 -10.44
CA ILE A 192 10.23 -16.90 -11.63
C ILE A 192 11.58 -16.51 -12.22
N VAL A 193 11.82 -15.21 -12.46
CA VAL A 193 13.09 -14.69 -13.01
C VAL A 193 14.29 -15.12 -12.16
N THR A 194 14.17 -15.06 -10.84
CA THR A 194 15.22 -15.52 -9.91
C THR A 194 15.52 -17.01 -10.08
N LEU A 195 14.49 -17.85 -10.25
CA LEU A 195 14.65 -19.29 -10.43
C LEU A 195 15.21 -19.63 -11.80
N LEU A 196 14.79 -18.91 -12.85
CA LEU A 196 15.31 -19.07 -14.21
C LEU A 196 16.79 -18.66 -14.30
N ALA A 197 17.20 -17.63 -13.55
CA ALA A 197 18.60 -17.25 -13.43
C ALA A 197 19.46 -18.36 -12.79
N GLU A 198 18.92 -19.13 -11.82
CA GLU A 198 19.61 -20.30 -11.25
C GLU A 198 19.84 -21.41 -12.29
N THR A 199 18.97 -21.50 -13.31
CA THR A 199 19.09 -22.45 -14.44
C THR A 199 19.84 -21.88 -15.65
N GLY A 200 20.38 -20.66 -15.56
CA GLY A 200 21.23 -20.04 -16.58
C GLY A 200 20.49 -19.17 -17.60
N GLU A 201 19.17 -19.05 -17.50
CA GLU A 201 18.37 -18.16 -18.34
C GLU A 201 18.42 -16.73 -17.79
N LYS A 202 18.86 -15.79 -18.61
CA LYS A 202 19.07 -14.39 -18.19
C LYS A 202 17.99 -13.49 -18.79
N PRO A 203 17.55 -12.46 -18.06
CA PRO A 203 16.60 -11.50 -18.61
C PRO A 203 17.15 -10.76 -19.83
N ASP A 204 16.32 -10.56 -20.84
CA ASP A 204 16.65 -9.77 -22.02
C ASP A 204 16.55 -8.26 -21.72
N PRO A 205 17.68 -7.53 -21.68
CA PRO A 205 17.70 -6.10 -21.38
C PRO A 205 16.99 -5.25 -22.44
N LEU A 206 16.91 -5.72 -23.70
CA LEU A 206 16.21 -5.02 -24.77
C LEU A 206 14.70 -5.10 -24.56
N LEU A 207 14.19 -6.27 -24.16
CA LEU A 207 12.77 -6.45 -23.82
C LEU A 207 12.36 -5.57 -22.63
N MET A 208 13.16 -5.54 -21.56
CA MET A 208 12.92 -4.68 -20.39
C MET A 208 12.89 -3.18 -20.75
N SER A 209 13.75 -2.77 -21.69
CA SER A 209 13.81 -1.38 -22.15
C SER A 209 12.58 -1.07 -23.00
N ARG A 210 12.21 -1.96 -23.93
CA ARG A 210 11.03 -1.80 -24.78
C ARG A 210 9.76 -1.68 -23.95
N GLU A 211 9.53 -2.58 -23.00
CA GLU A 211 8.35 -2.55 -22.12
C GLU A 211 8.27 -1.28 -21.24
N ARG A 212 9.41 -0.64 -20.95
CA ARG A 212 9.43 0.68 -20.29
C ARG A 212 9.01 1.83 -21.19
N TYR A 213 9.23 1.74 -22.51
CA TYR A 213 8.97 2.84 -23.46
C TYR A 213 7.72 2.66 -24.32
N THR A 214 7.32 1.43 -24.67
CA THR A 214 6.20 1.16 -25.60
C THR A 214 4.84 1.17 -24.93
N ALA A 215 4.78 1.20 -23.61
CA ALA A 215 3.55 0.94 -22.91
C ALA A 215 3.03 2.22 -22.24
N HIS A 216 2.18 2.94 -22.98
CA HIS A 216 1.24 3.90 -22.40
C HIS A 216 0.23 3.22 -21.43
N GLU A 217 0.29 1.90 -21.29
CA GLU A 217 -0.54 1.05 -20.42
C GLU A 217 0.24 0.01 -19.60
N SER A 218 1.59 0.05 -19.53
CA SER A 218 2.28 -0.91 -18.66
C SER A 218 2.12 -0.52 -17.20
N ILE A 219 1.92 -1.56 -16.42
CA ILE A 219 2.30 -1.73 -15.02
C ILE A 219 3.80 -1.39 -14.88
N SER A 220 4.16 -0.13 -15.14
CA SER A 220 5.45 0.42 -14.76
C SER A 220 5.46 0.37 -13.26
N GLN A 221 6.45 -0.33 -12.71
CA GLN A 221 6.74 -0.53 -11.30
C GLN A 221 6.65 0.79 -10.49
N GLY A 222 5.43 1.23 -10.20
CA GLY A 222 5.15 1.99 -8.99
C GLY A 222 5.49 1.09 -7.83
N ALA A 223 5.97 1.69 -6.74
CA ALA A 223 6.14 0.96 -5.50
C ALA A 223 4.85 0.18 -5.20
N LEU A 224 4.97 -1.12 -4.93
CA LEU A 224 3.82 -1.96 -4.63
C LEU A 224 3.08 -1.35 -3.42
N VAL A 225 1.85 -0.91 -3.65
CA VAL A 225 1.06 -0.20 -2.64
C VAL A 225 0.40 -1.19 -1.69
N LEU A 226 0.67 -1.02 -0.39
CA LEU A 226 0.22 -1.85 0.70
C LEU A 226 -0.84 -1.13 1.54
N ASP A 227 -2.03 -1.70 1.63
CA ASP A 227 -3.13 -1.19 2.46
C ASP A 227 -3.42 -2.06 3.69
N GLY A 228 -2.76 -3.22 3.79
CA GLY A 228 -2.93 -4.17 4.88
C GLY A 228 -3.94 -5.28 4.59
N SER A 229 -4.55 -5.32 3.39
CA SER A 229 -5.50 -6.35 2.97
C SER A 229 -4.89 -7.45 2.10
N GLU A 230 -3.57 -7.47 1.94
CA GLU A 230 -2.83 -8.41 1.07
C GLU A 230 -2.82 -9.85 1.61
N GLY A 231 -3.25 -10.06 2.86
CA GLY A 231 -3.36 -11.37 3.48
C GLY A 231 -2.01 -12.08 3.62
N ALA A 232 -1.96 -13.38 3.30
CA ALA A 232 -0.76 -14.21 3.46
C ALA A 232 0.36 -13.91 2.44
N SER A 233 0.13 -13.03 1.46
CA SER A 233 1.14 -12.65 0.45
C SER A 233 2.18 -11.69 0.97
N VAL A 234 1.82 -10.90 1.99
CA VAL A 234 2.65 -9.83 2.54
C VAL A 234 2.70 -9.98 4.05
N LYS A 235 3.92 -10.07 4.59
CA LYS A 235 4.19 -10.21 6.02
C LYS A 235 4.96 -8.99 6.48
N PHE A 236 4.46 -8.30 7.49
CA PHE A 236 5.18 -7.18 8.10
C PHE A 236 6.21 -7.72 9.09
N ALA A 237 7.46 -7.27 8.97
CA ALA A 237 8.55 -7.81 9.75
C ALA A 237 8.40 -7.50 11.24
N THR A 238 8.57 -8.51 12.09
CA THR A 238 8.50 -8.37 13.55
C THR A 238 9.68 -7.60 14.14
N CYS A 239 10.80 -7.49 13.41
CA CYS A 239 11.99 -6.76 13.86
C CYS A 239 11.81 -5.24 13.85
N CYS A 240 11.14 -4.65 12.86
CA CYS A 240 10.94 -3.19 12.81
C CYS A 240 9.47 -2.78 12.95
N ARG A 241 8.53 -3.74 12.85
CA ARG A 241 7.09 -3.54 12.99
C ARG A 241 6.60 -2.31 12.22
N PRO A 242 6.73 -2.30 10.88
CA PRO A 242 6.41 -1.12 10.07
C PRO A 242 4.92 -0.79 10.16
N ILE A 243 4.59 0.50 10.23
CA ILE A 243 3.22 1.02 10.27
C ILE A 243 3.01 2.08 9.19
N PRO A 244 1.77 2.38 8.77
CA PRO A 244 1.49 3.41 7.78
C PRO A 244 2.15 4.75 8.10
N GLY A 245 2.85 5.29 7.09
CA GLY A 245 3.68 6.49 7.18
C GLY A 245 5.17 6.23 7.46
N ASP A 246 5.60 4.99 7.69
CA ASP A 246 7.02 4.63 7.68
C ASP A 246 7.53 4.50 6.24
N ASN A 247 8.77 4.91 5.97
CA ASN A 247 9.45 4.51 4.73
C ASN A 247 9.71 3.01 4.80
N ILE A 248 9.24 2.27 3.79
CA ILE A 248 9.26 0.81 3.78
C ILE A 248 9.95 0.25 2.56
N VAL A 249 10.51 -0.96 2.72
CA VAL A 249 11.14 -1.74 1.66
C VAL A 249 10.63 -3.18 1.74
N GLY A 250 10.41 -3.79 0.58
CA GLY A 250 9.92 -5.17 0.48
C GLY A 250 11.05 -6.12 0.13
N TYR A 251 11.22 -7.19 0.90
CA TYR A 251 12.20 -8.24 0.64
C TYR A 251 11.50 -9.54 0.24
N LEU A 252 11.86 -10.10 -0.92
CA LEU A 252 11.30 -11.36 -1.43
C LEU A 252 12.12 -12.55 -0.91
N GLY A 253 11.68 -13.12 0.22
CA GLY A 253 12.31 -14.28 0.85
C GLY A 253 12.18 -15.57 0.04
N ARG A 254 12.87 -16.64 0.47
CA ARG A 254 12.89 -17.94 -0.23
C ARG A 254 11.61 -18.78 -0.08
N GLY A 255 10.61 -18.32 0.70
CA GLY A 255 9.36 -19.07 0.94
C GLY A 255 8.25 -18.39 1.75
N GLU A 256 8.45 -17.19 2.31
CA GLU A 256 7.45 -16.54 3.21
C GLU A 256 6.65 -15.41 2.55
N GLY A 257 6.62 -15.33 1.22
CA GLY A 257 6.06 -14.18 0.51
C GLY A 257 6.93 -12.91 0.65
N LEU A 258 6.31 -11.74 0.50
CA LEU A 258 6.99 -10.46 0.64
C LEU A 258 7.09 -10.06 2.10
N VAL A 259 8.30 -9.88 2.61
CA VAL A 259 8.54 -9.40 3.97
C VAL A 259 8.81 -7.89 3.93
N VAL A 260 7.96 -7.12 4.59
CA VAL A 260 8.04 -5.66 4.59
C VAL A 260 8.81 -5.18 5.81
N HIS A 261 9.86 -4.40 5.56
CA HIS A 261 10.68 -3.77 6.59
C HIS A 261 10.58 -2.26 6.50
N THR A 262 10.93 -1.55 7.58
CA THR A 262 11.28 -0.14 7.48
C THR A 262 12.63 -0.01 6.79
N GLU A 263 12.83 1.06 6.02
CA GLU A 263 14.07 1.33 5.28
C GLU A 263 15.29 1.38 6.22
N ASP A 264 15.13 1.89 7.43
CA ASP A 264 16.17 2.00 8.45
C ASP A 264 16.42 0.71 9.26
N CYS A 265 15.73 -0.38 8.94
CA CYS A 265 15.85 -1.64 9.68
C CYS A 265 17.24 -2.28 9.49
N SER A 266 17.93 -2.60 10.60
CA SER A 266 19.27 -3.21 10.57
C SER A 266 19.29 -4.58 9.85
N VAL A 267 18.23 -5.38 10.01
CA VAL A 267 18.08 -6.65 9.28
C VAL A 267 17.90 -6.42 7.79
N ALA A 268 17.05 -5.46 7.40
CA ALA A 268 16.82 -5.12 6.01
C ALA A 268 18.11 -4.63 5.34
N ARG A 269 18.88 -3.76 6.00
CA ARG A 269 20.18 -3.28 5.48
C ARG A 269 21.18 -4.41 5.26
N LYS A 270 21.28 -5.37 6.20
CA LYS A 270 22.13 -6.57 6.02
C LYS A 270 21.68 -7.40 4.81
N LEU A 271 20.38 -7.56 4.63
CA LEU A 271 19.81 -8.28 3.48
C LEU A 271 20.05 -7.53 2.17
N GLN A 272 19.94 -6.20 2.14
CA GLN A 272 20.23 -5.38 0.95
C GLN A 272 21.68 -5.55 0.50
N HIS A 273 22.63 -5.60 1.43
CA HIS A 273 24.04 -5.83 1.09
C HIS A 273 24.31 -7.22 0.50
N ARG A 274 23.54 -8.24 0.89
CA ARG A 274 23.75 -9.62 0.45
C ARG A 274 22.95 -9.99 -0.79
N ASP A 275 21.69 -9.57 -0.85
CA ASP A 275 20.67 -10.04 -1.77
C ASP A 275 19.86 -8.86 -2.37
N SER A 276 20.55 -7.80 -2.83
CA SER A 276 19.91 -6.55 -3.30
C SER A 276 18.84 -6.74 -4.39
N GLU A 277 19.08 -7.68 -5.31
CA GLU A 277 18.16 -8.05 -6.41
C GLU A 277 16.79 -8.57 -5.95
N ARG A 278 16.68 -9.02 -4.69
CA ARG A 278 15.43 -9.54 -4.10
C ARG A 278 14.57 -8.45 -3.48
N PHE A 279 15.02 -7.19 -3.50
CA PHE A 279 14.24 -6.07 -3.00
C PHE A 279 13.25 -5.55 -4.04
N ILE A 280 12.07 -5.17 -3.56
CA ILE A 280 10.99 -4.58 -4.34
C ILE A 280 10.60 -3.28 -3.66
N ALA A 281 10.44 -2.21 -4.45
CA ALA A 281 9.89 -0.96 -3.97
C ALA A 281 8.45 -1.19 -3.52
N VAL A 282 8.11 -0.73 -2.33
CA VAL A 282 6.78 -0.84 -1.70
C VAL A 282 6.44 0.50 -1.07
N ASP A 283 5.15 0.84 -1.09
CA ASP A 283 4.63 2.08 -0.53
C ASP A 283 3.40 1.77 0.31
N TRP A 284 3.07 2.67 1.23
CA TRP A 284 1.78 2.62 1.91
C TRP A 284 0.65 3.16 1.04
N SER A 285 -0.51 2.53 1.14
CA SER A 285 -1.79 3.14 0.79
C SER A 285 -2.07 4.33 1.69
N GLU A 286 -2.73 5.35 1.16
CA GLU A 286 -3.18 6.49 1.97
C GLU A 286 -4.37 6.14 2.86
N GLU A 287 -5.08 5.07 2.50
CA GLU A 287 -6.19 4.53 3.28
C GLU A 287 -5.87 3.08 3.71
N PRO A 288 -5.15 2.89 4.83
CA PRO A 288 -4.97 1.57 5.41
C PRO A 288 -6.31 1.01 5.91
N VAL A 289 -6.55 -0.28 5.67
CA VAL A 289 -7.84 -0.92 5.98
C VAL A 289 -7.90 -1.58 7.36
N ARG A 290 -6.80 -1.58 8.11
CA ARG A 290 -6.70 -2.21 9.44
C ARG A 290 -5.68 -1.49 10.33
N ALA A 291 -5.71 -1.80 11.62
CA ALA A 291 -4.66 -1.40 12.56
C ALA A 291 -3.42 -2.29 12.41
N PHE A 292 -2.25 -1.73 12.74
CA PHE A 292 -0.94 -2.35 12.64
C PHE A 292 -0.28 -2.39 14.01
N GLU A 293 0.39 -3.51 14.31
CA GLU A 293 1.10 -3.68 15.57
C GLU A 293 2.45 -2.96 15.56
N THR A 294 2.77 -2.25 16.63
CA THR A 294 4.09 -1.65 16.89
C THR A 294 4.47 -1.84 18.36
N GLY A 295 5.76 -1.70 18.68
CA GLY A 295 6.26 -1.72 20.06
C GLY A 295 6.40 -0.32 20.65
N LEU A 296 6.17 -0.20 21.94
CA LEU A 296 6.48 0.97 22.77
C LEU A 296 7.37 0.57 23.94
N LEU A 297 8.39 1.37 24.22
CA LEU A 297 9.20 1.30 25.42
C LEU A 297 8.87 2.51 26.30
N VAL A 298 8.35 2.25 27.49
CA VAL A 298 7.92 3.25 28.46
C VAL A 298 8.74 3.11 29.72
N THR A 299 9.62 4.06 29.97
CA THR A 299 10.40 4.14 31.20
C THR A 299 9.59 4.88 32.25
N VAL A 300 9.36 4.26 33.40
CA VAL A 300 8.53 4.80 34.48
C VAL A 300 9.28 4.83 35.80
N THR A 301 8.94 5.78 36.67
CA THR A 301 9.33 5.73 38.08
C THR A 301 8.49 4.67 38.79
N ASN A 302 9.14 3.81 39.58
CA ASN A 302 8.49 2.75 40.32
C ASN A 302 7.50 3.31 41.35
N GLY A 303 6.32 2.71 41.38
CA GLY A 303 5.25 3.15 42.25
C GLY A 303 4.01 2.27 42.11
N LYS A 304 3.13 2.36 43.10
CA LYS A 304 1.87 1.61 43.09
C LYS A 304 0.98 2.09 41.93
N GLY A 305 0.39 1.12 41.22
CA GLY A 305 -0.57 1.39 40.14
C GLY A 305 0.00 2.09 38.90
N VAL A 306 1.32 2.15 38.73
CA VAL A 306 1.95 2.79 37.56
C VAL A 306 1.55 2.07 36.26
N LEU A 307 1.62 0.74 36.24
CA LEU A 307 1.21 -0.07 35.09
C LEU A 307 -0.25 0.22 34.69
N ALA A 308 -1.16 0.26 35.68
CA ALA A 308 -2.58 0.53 35.44
C ALA A 308 -2.81 1.94 34.86
N ARG A 309 -2.08 2.94 35.35
CA ARG A 309 -2.16 4.31 34.82
C ARG A 309 -1.65 4.40 33.38
N VAL A 310 -0.53 3.75 33.07
CA VAL A 310 0.00 3.71 31.70
C VAL A 310 -0.96 2.96 30.76
N ALA A 311 -1.47 1.80 31.18
CA ALA A 311 -2.43 1.03 30.39
C ALA A 311 -3.73 1.82 30.14
N SER A 312 -4.23 2.54 31.15
CA SER A 312 -5.38 3.42 31.00
C SER A 312 -5.11 4.56 30.02
N ALA A 313 -3.91 5.17 30.06
CA ALA A 313 -3.55 6.25 29.14
C ALA A 313 -3.44 5.77 27.67
N LEU A 314 -3.00 4.53 27.45
CA LEU A 314 -3.00 3.87 26.14
C LEU A 314 -4.43 3.61 25.66
N ALA A 315 -5.28 3.02 26.50
CA ALA A 315 -6.67 2.73 26.15
C ALA A 315 -7.49 4.01 25.87
N SER A 316 -7.31 5.06 26.68
CA SER A 316 -7.96 6.37 26.44
C SER A 316 -7.49 7.05 25.16
N ALA A 317 -6.33 6.66 24.62
CA ALA A 317 -5.85 7.13 23.33
C ALA A 317 -6.26 6.19 22.17
N GLU A 318 -7.21 5.28 22.40
CA GLU A 318 -7.71 4.32 21.40
C GLU A 318 -6.64 3.38 20.83
N ALA A 319 -5.62 3.06 21.64
CA ALA A 319 -4.63 2.05 21.29
C ALA A 319 -4.89 0.72 22.02
N ASP A 320 -5.18 -0.33 21.26
CA ASP A 320 -5.32 -1.67 21.80
C ASP A 320 -3.96 -2.23 22.24
N ILE A 321 -3.91 -2.81 23.43
CA ILE A 321 -2.70 -3.42 23.98
C ILE A 321 -2.70 -4.91 23.61
N THR A 322 -1.74 -5.35 22.80
CA THR A 322 -1.60 -6.76 22.39
C THR A 322 -0.76 -7.58 23.35
N HIS A 323 0.26 -6.95 23.93
CA HIS A 323 1.21 -7.62 24.81
C HIS A 323 1.83 -6.61 25.77
N VAL A 324 2.16 -7.07 26.99
CA VAL A 324 2.91 -6.31 27.98
C VAL A 324 4.03 -7.19 28.50
N ASP A 325 5.24 -6.66 28.48
CA ASP A 325 6.43 -7.25 29.07
C ASP A 325 7.06 -6.22 30.02
N MET A 326 7.52 -6.71 31.16
CA MET A 326 8.18 -5.93 32.19
C MET A 326 9.52 -6.57 32.47
N ALA A 327 10.59 -5.84 32.20
CA ALA A 327 11.92 -6.34 32.52
C ALA A 327 12.00 -6.61 34.04
N GLN A 328 12.36 -7.84 34.40
CA GLN A 328 12.69 -8.21 35.79
C GLN A 328 14.10 -7.70 36.09
N GLU A 329 14.22 -6.41 36.40
CA GLU A 329 15.46 -5.84 36.91
C GLU A 329 15.34 -5.45 38.38
N ALA A 330 16.42 -5.68 39.12
CA ALA A 330 16.50 -5.49 40.55
C ALA A 330 16.34 -4.01 40.93
N ALA A 331 15.55 -3.77 41.98
CA ALA A 331 15.44 -2.56 42.81
C ALA A 331 16.17 -1.30 42.30
N GLN A 332 15.69 -0.71 41.20
CA GLN A 332 15.96 0.68 40.85
C GLN A 332 14.70 1.52 41.00
N ASP A 333 14.84 2.83 41.11
CA ASP A 333 13.71 3.77 41.17
C ASP A 333 12.96 3.88 39.83
N ALA A 334 13.50 3.33 38.74
CA ALA A 334 12.87 3.30 37.43
C ALA A 334 12.77 1.87 36.87
N SER A 335 11.70 1.60 36.12
CA SER A 335 11.47 0.36 35.40
C SER A 335 11.07 0.63 33.96
N ASP A 336 11.46 -0.28 33.07
CA ASP A 336 11.06 -0.26 31.67
C ASP A 336 9.88 -1.20 31.42
N LEU A 337 8.80 -0.63 30.88
CA LEU A 337 7.61 -1.34 30.44
C LEU A 337 7.61 -1.41 28.92
N ARG A 338 7.50 -2.62 28.38
CA ARG A 338 7.39 -2.87 26.93
C ARG A 338 5.95 -3.20 26.60
N PHE A 339 5.35 -2.42 25.71
CA PHE A 339 3.99 -2.63 25.23
C PHE A 339 4.01 -2.98 23.74
N GLY A 340 3.35 -4.07 23.36
CA GLY A 340 2.83 -4.26 22.02
C GLY A 340 1.49 -3.54 21.91
N VAL A 341 1.36 -2.63 20.94
CA VAL A 341 0.12 -1.86 20.73
C VAL A 341 -0.29 -1.89 19.27
N GLN A 342 -1.58 -1.85 19.00
CA GLN A 342 -2.12 -1.64 17.66
C GLN A 342 -2.46 -0.18 17.43
N VAL A 343 -1.98 0.38 16.32
CA VAL A 343 -2.19 1.77 15.91
C VAL A 343 -2.59 1.83 14.45
N ARG A 344 -3.20 2.94 14.04
CA ARG A 344 -3.69 3.13 12.66
C ARG A 344 -2.55 3.54 11.73
N ASP A 345 -1.74 4.49 12.19
CA ASP A 345 -0.66 5.12 11.45
C ASP A 345 0.32 5.81 12.44
N ARG A 346 1.36 6.45 11.90
CA ARG A 346 2.32 7.23 12.70
C ARG A 346 1.73 8.44 13.42
N VAL A 347 0.67 9.06 12.89
CA VAL A 347 0.01 10.22 13.52
C VAL A 347 -0.74 9.77 14.78
N HIS A 348 -1.47 8.66 14.68
CA HIS A 348 -2.13 8.00 15.79
C HIS A 348 -1.11 7.57 16.85
N LEU A 349 -0.01 6.91 16.45
CA LEU A 349 1.07 6.53 17.36
C LEU A 349 1.65 7.74 18.12
N ALA A 350 1.91 8.85 17.43
CA ALA A 350 2.41 10.06 18.07
C ALA A 350 1.41 10.63 19.09
N SER A 351 0.10 10.54 18.82
CA SER A 351 -0.95 10.92 19.77
C SER A 351 -0.93 10.03 21.03
N VAL A 352 -0.85 8.71 20.83
CA VAL A 352 -0.76 7.70 21.90
C VAL A 352 0.47 7.96 22.77
N MET A 353 1.64 8.16 22.17
CA MET A 353 2.88 8.46 22.90
C MET A 353 2.77 9.77 23.71
N ARG A 354 2.11 10.80 23.16
CA ARG A 354 1.85 12.07 23.87
C ARG A 354 0.92 11.88 25.06
N SER A 355 -0.13 11.06 24.93
CA SER A 355 -1.04 10.71 26.02
C SER A 355 -0.28 10.01 27.16
N VAL A 356 0.49 8.97 26.85
CA VAL A 356 1.28 8.24 27.85
C VAL A 356 2.29 9.14 28.55
N LYS A 357 3.00 10.00 27.81
CA LYS A 357 4.00 10.93 28.36
C LYS A 357 3.42 11.93 29.37
N ARG A 358 2.12 12.24 29.31
CA ARG A 358 1.45 13.12 30.30
C ARG A 358 1.19 12.43 31.64
N THR A 359 1.37 11.12 31.73
CA THR A 359 1.19 10.38 32.98
C THR A 359 2.35 10.72 33.93
N PRO A 360 2.12 11.21 35.16
CA PRO A 360 3.17 11.73 36.04
C PRO A 360 4.32 10.76 36.36
N SER A 361 4.07 9.45 36.30
CA SER A 361 5.08 8.43 36.57
C SER A 361 5.90 8.03 35.35
N VAL A 362 5.64 8.61 34.17
CA VAL A 362 6.35 8.31 32.92
C VAL A 362 7.51 9.27 32.74
N LEU A 363 8.73 8.72 32.70
CA LEU A 363 9.96 9.47 32.46
C LEU A 363 10.24 9.62 30.95
N ARG A 364 10.01 8.54 30.19
CA ARG A 364 10.31 8.51 28.75
C ARG A 364 9.38 7.54 28.03
N VAL A 365 9.00 7.90 26.79
CA VAL A 365 8.22 7.05 25.89
C VAL A 365 8.92 7.04 24.54
N GLN A 366 9.14 5.85 23.98
CA GLN A 366 9.81 5.66 22.69
C GLN A 366 9.10 4.56 21.90
N ARG A 367 9.11 4.66 20.57
CA ARG A 367 8.76 3.50 19.74
C ARG A 367 9.89 2.49 19.82
N ALA A 368 9.58 1.28 20.24
CA ALA A 368 10.54 0.19 20.25
C ALA A 368 10.67 -0.38 18.84
N LYS A 369 11.87 -0.28 18.24
CA LYS A 369 12.24 -1.02 17.03
C LYS A 369 13.17 -2.17 17.47
N PRO A 370 12.69 -3.42 17.52
CA PRO A 370 13.53 -4.57 17.86
C PRO A 370 14.81 -4.65 17.00
N GLY A 371 15.96 -4.34 17.59
CA GLY A 371 17.26 -4.34 16.90
C GLY A 371 18.10 -3.07 17.05
N LEU A 372 17.70 -2.16 17.95
CA LEU A 372 18.52 -1.11 18.55
C LEU A 372 18.77 -1.40 20.01
#